data_AF-A0A9X3D3S0-F1
#
_entry.id   AF-A0A9X3D3S0-F1
#
_cell.length_a   1.000
_cell.length_b   1.000
_cell.length_c   1.000
_cell.angle_alpha   90.00
_cell.angle_beta   90.00
_cell.angle_gamma   90.00
#
_symmetry.space_group_name_H-M   'P 1'
#
loop_
_entity.id
_entity.type
_entity.pdbx_description
1 polymer ?
#
loop_
_entity_poly.entity_id
_entity_poly.type
_entity_poly.pdbx_seq_one_letter_code
_entity_poly.pdbx_strand_id
1 'polypeptide(L)'
;MNEPQRNIKGLHWLSTDQKLTVRRPATEPSEKKQTNKAVTIYISPEVYTKARLTYHATRSAEDDRTWSHFVEKAIADEVARREQRHNGGDPFGGVDTPLSPGRPLAD
;
A
#
# COMPACT_ATOMS: atom_id res chain seq x y z
N MET A 1 49.49 51.05 -54.79
CA MET A 1 50.66 50.57 -54.04
C MET A 1 50.15 50.04 -52.71
N ASN A 2 49.85 48.74 -52.67
CA ASN A 2 50.76 47.66 -52.28
C ASN A 2 50.65 47.38 -50.77
N GLU A 3 49.81 46.40 -50.45
CA GLU A 3 50.05 45.48 -49.34
C GLU A 3 51.39 44.74 -49.58
N PRO A 4 52.09 44.24 -48.53
CA PRO A 4 51.77 42.87 -48.11
C PRO A 4 52.07 42.48 -46.63
N GLN A 5 51.23 41.58 -46.10
CA GLN A 5 51.55 40.24 -45.54
C GLN A 5 52.53 40.18 -44.34
N ARG A 6 52.23 39.60 -43.17
CA ARG A 6 51.87 38.19 -42.80
C ARG A 6 52.15 38.13 -41.26
N ASN A 7 51.60 37.33 -40.35
CA ASN A 7 51.13 35.94 -40.41
C ASN A 7 50.51 35.51 -39.05
N ILE A 8 49.41 34.73 -39.12
CA ILE A 8 48.95 33.57 -38.28
C ILE A 8 49.25 33.53 -36.76
N LYS A 9 48.31 33.12 -35.89
CA LYS A 9 47.51 31.86 -35.87
C LYS A 9 46.24 32.16 -35.06
N GLY A 10 45.03 31.82 -35.50
CA GLY A 10 44.51 30.46 -35.57
C GLY A 10 43.76 30.14 -34.27
N LEU A 11 42.45 30.36 -34.21
CA LEU A 11 41.56 29.62 -33.31
C LEU A 11 40.21 29.41 -34.01
N HIS A 12 39.93 28.13 -34.22
CA HIS A 12 38.78 27.58 -34.90
C HIS A 12 37.56 27.61 -33.99
N TRP A 13 36.39 27.74 -34.60
CA TRP A 13 35.04 27.67 -34.02
C TRP A 13 34.82 26.45 -33.12
N LEU A 14 33.92 26.55 -32.13
CA LEU A 14 32.68 25.78 -32.08
C LEU A 14 31.82 26.14 -30.85
N SER A 15 30.57 26.51 -31.15
CA SER A 15 29.44 26.61 -30.22
C SER A 15 29.09 25.22 -29.67
N THR A 16 28.74 25.11 -28.39
CA THR A 16 27.98 23.94 -27.89
C THR A 16 27.07 24.35 -26.74
N ASP A 17 25.78 24.17 -26.98
CA ASP A 17 24.67 24.18 -26.02
C ASP A 17 24.99 23.36 -24.75
N GLN A 18 25.01 24.02 -23.59
CA GLN A 18 24.86 23.32 -22.31
C GLN A 18 23.38 23.28 -21.94
N LYS A 19 22.70 22.20 -22.37
CA LYS A 19 21.40 21.81 -21.84
C LYS A 19 21.59 21.38 -20.37
N LEU A 20 21.11 22.20 -19.45
CA LEU A 20 20.94 21.84 -18.04
C LEU A 20 19.94 20.68 -17.92
N THR A 21 20.45 19.45 -17.82
CA THR A 21 19.65 18.29 -17.43
C THR A 21 19.27 18.44 -15.96
N VAL A 22 18.04 18.89 -15.70
CA VAL A 22 17.40 18.73 -14.38
C VAL A 22 17.25 17.24 -14.13
N ARG A 23 18.16 16.68 -13.33
CA ARG A 23 18.03 15.33 -12.79
C ARG A 23 16.87 15.35 -11.79
N ARG A 24 15.69 14.94 -12.25
CA ARG A 24 14.56 14.56 -11.38
C ARG A 24 15.06 13.41 -10.49
N PRO A 25 14.93 13.46 -9.16
CA PRO A 25 15.32 12.33 -8.33
C PRO A 25 14.49 11.12 -8.75
N ALA A 26 15.15 9.98 -8.82
CA ALA A 26 14.53 8.70 -9.14
C ALA A 26 13.36 8.46 -8.19
N THR A 27 12.19 8.16 -8.76
CA THR A 27 11.05 7.64 -8.01
C THR A 27 11.55 6.43 -7.23
N GLU A 28 11.47 6.51 -5.91
CA GLU A 28 11.67 5.37 -5.00
C GLU A 28 10.80 4.19 -5.44
N PRO A 29 11.21 2.93 -5.15
CA PRO A 29 10.48 1.75 -5.61
C PRO A 29 9.02 1.87 -5.18
N SER A 30 8.09 1.93 -6.14
CA SER A 30 6.67 1.95 -5.78
C SER A 30 6.40 0.70 -4.95
N GLU A 31 6.02 0.90 -3.70
CA GLU A 31 5.56 -0.14 -2.80
C GLU A 31 4.69 -1.12 -3.60
N LYS A 32 5.08 -2.40 -3.58
CA LYS A 32 4.30 -3.46 -4.24
C LYS A 32 2.88 -3.31 -3.73
N LYS A 33 1.96 -2.96 -4.63
CA LYS A 33 0.53 -2.82 -4.36
C LYS A 33 0.09 -4.09 -3.66
N GLN A 34 -0.13 -4.04 -2.35
CA GLN A 34 -0.53 -5.21 -1.58
C GLN A 34 -1.84 -5.70 -2.19
N THR A 35 -1.80 -6.86 -2.84
CA THR A 35 -2.96 -7.39 -3.57
C THR A 35 -3.89 -8.03 -2.55
N ASN A 36 -4.73 -7.21 -1.93
CA ASN A 36 -5.77 -7.72 -1.04
C ASN A 36 -6.70 -8.62 -1.86
N LYS A 37 -6.84 -9.88 -1.42
CA LYS A 37 -7.77 -10.84 -2.03
C LYS A 37 -9.13 -10.67 -1.38
N ALA A 38 -10.17 -10.53 -2.20
CA ALA A 38 -11.54 -10.52 -1.69
C ALA A 38 -11.89 -11.89 -1.07
N VAL A 39 -12.51 -11.85 0.10
CA VAL A 39 -13.02 -13.02 0.82
C VAL A 39 -14.51 -12.83 1.10
N THR A 40 -15.28 -13.93 1.03
CA THR A 40 -16.71 -13.94 1.32
C THR A 40 -16.95 -14.80 2.54
N ILE A 41 -17.72 -14.28 3.48
CA ILE A 41 -18.11 -14.98 4.72
C ILE A 41 -19.61 -14.83 4.96
N TYR A 42 -20.18 -15.75 5.74
CA TYR A 42 -21.54 -15.60 6.27
C TYR A 42 -21.50 -14.88 7.62
N ILE A 43 -22.37 -13.89 7.79
CA ILE A 43 -22.57 -13.13 9.02
C ILE A 43 -24.07 -12.92 9.22
N SER A 44 -24.54 -12.92 10.46
CA SER A 44 -25.97 -12.68 10.69
C SER A 44 -26.36 -11.26 10.26
N PRO A 45 -27.58 -11.05 9.73
CA PRO A 45 -28.02 -9.72 9.29
C PRO A 45 -27.97 -8.68 10.40
N GLU A 46 -28.27 -9.08 11.64
CA GLU A 46 -28.23 -8.20 12.81
C GLU A 46 -26.81 -7.72 13.11
N VAL A 47 -25.83 -8.64 13.16
CA VAL A 47 -24.44 -8.29 13.42
C VAL A 47 -23.89 -7.43 12.28
N TYR A 48 -24.21 -7.76 11.03
CA TYR A 48 -23.81 -6.95 9.88
C TYR A 48 -24.37 -5.52 9.96
N THR A 49 -25.64 -5.38 10.33
CA THR A 49 -26.29 -4.07 10.50
C THR A 49 -25.62 -3.26 11.61
N LYS A 50 -25.41 -3.86 12.79
CA LYS A 50 -24.72 -3.21 13.92
C LYS A 50 -23.31 -2.75 13.52
N ALA A 51 -22.54 -3.65 12.90
CA ALA A 51 -21.17 -3.36 12.48
C ALA A 51 -21.10 -2.19 11.48
N ARG A 52 -22.01 -2.12 10.51
CA ARG A 52 -22.11 -0.98 9.58
C ARG A 52 -22.43 0.33 10.29
N LEU A 53 -23.41 0.32 11.18
CA LEU A 53 -23.77 1.52 11.95
C LEU A 53 -22.61 2.01 12.80
N THR A 54 -21.91 1.10 13.49
CA THR A 54 -20.70 1.42 14.26
C THR A 54 -19.62 2.02 13.37
N TYR A 55 -19.25 1.37 12.27
CA TYR A 55 -18.24 1.90 11.34
C TYR A 55 -18.59 3.30 10.85
N HIS A 56 -19.85 3.55 10.46
CA HIS A 56 -20.26 4.88 10.03
C HIS A 56 -20.16 5.93 11.14
N ALA A 57 -20.45 5.56 12.38
CA ALA A 57 -20.37 6.45 13.53
C ALA A 57 -18.93 6.72 13.99
N THR A 58 -18.00 5.77 13.84
CA THR A 58 -16.68 5.82 14.49
C THR A 58 -15.49 5.94 13.54
N ARG A 59 -15.65 5.69 12.22
CA ARG A 59 -14.51 5.55 11.30
C ARG A 59 -13.49 6.69 11.33
N SER A 60 -13.92 7.92 11.59
CA SER A 60 -13.02 9.08 11.65
C SER A 60 -12.27 9.17 12.98
N ALA A 61 -12.90 8.75 14.08
CA ALA A 61 -12.27 8.73 15.40
C ALA A 61 -11.29 7.56 15.55
N GLU A 62 -11.57 6.44 14.89
CA GLU A 62 -10.79 5.19 14.93
C GLU A 62 -9.76 5.05 13.78
N ASP A 63 -9.63 6.09 12.95
CA ASP A 63 -8.78 6.13 11.74
C ASP A 63 -9.02 4.94 10.78
N ASP A 64 -10.28 4.56 10.59
CA ASP A 64 -10.66 3.50 9.67
C ASP A 64 -10.73 4.02 8.23
N ARG A 65 -9.69 3.72 7.45
CA ARG A 65 -9.56 4.11 6.04
C ARG A 65 -10.71 3.60 5.15
N THR A 66 -11.19 2.38 5.40
CA THR A 66 -12.24 1.72 4.62
C THR A 66 -13.03 0.73 5.49
N TRP A 67 -14.16 0.26 4.99
CA TRP A 67 -14.91 -0.85 5.62
C TRP A 67 -14.05 -2.11 5.77
N SER A 68 -13.25 -2.45 4.76
CA SER A 68 -12.33 -3.59 4.83
C SER A 68 -11.29 -3.41 5.93
N HIS A 69 -10.79 -2.20 6.15
CA HIS A 69 -9.85 -1.89 7.24
C HIS A 69 -10.47 -2.10 8.62
N PHE A 70 -11.72 -1.64 8.81
CA PHE A 70 -12.48 -1.88 10.02
C PHE A 70 -12.68 -3.39 10.29
N VAL A 71 -13.08 -4.15 9.27
CA VAL A 71 -13.28 -5.60 9.39
C VAL A 71 -11.96 -6.34 9.66
N GLU A 72 -10.88 -5.94 8.99
CA GLU A 72 -9.54 -6.51 9.21
C GLU A 72 -9.05 -6.28 10.64
N LYS A 73 -9.17 -5.05 11.16
CA LYS A 73 -8.88 -4.72 12.57
C LYS A 73 -9.70 -5.60 13.52
N ALA A 74 -11.02 -5.69 13.31
CA ALA A 74 -11.90 -6.48 14.17
C ALA A 74 -11.53 -7.97 14.20
N ILE A 75 -11.11 -8.54 13.05
CA ILE A 75 -10.64 -9.92 12.97
C ILE A 75 -9.30 -10.06 13.71
N ALA A 76 -8.36 -9.14 13.47
CA ALA A 76 -7.04 -9.17 14.12
C ALA A 76 -7.15 -9.06 15.65
N ASP A 77 -8.04 -8.20 16.16
CA ASP A 77 -8.28 -8.03 17.59
C ASP A 77 -8.82 -9.32 18.23
N GLU A 78 -9.76 -10.01 17.57
CA GLU A 78 -10.28 -11.29 18.04
C GLU A 78 -9.23 -12.40 17.99
N VAL A 79 -8.37 -12.41 16.97
CA VAL A 79 -7.22 -13.34 16.89
C VAL A 79 -6.28 -13.09 18.06
N ALA A 80 -5.84 -11.85 18.28
CA ALA A 80 -4.95 -11.49 19.39
C ALA A 80 -5.57 -11.84 20.75
N ARG A 81 -6.87 -11.60 20.95
CA ARG A 81 -7.58 -11.99 22.17
C ARG A 81 -7.55 -13.50 22.40
N ARG A 82 -7.65 -14.31 21.33
CA ARG A 82 -7.58 -15.77 21.42
C ARG A 82 -6.16 -16.27 21.65
N GLU A 83 -5.16 -15.67 21.03
CA GLU A 83 -3.74 -15.97 21.26
C GLU A 83 -3.39 -15.75 22.74
N GLN A 84 -3.78 -14.60 23.30
CA GLN A 84 -3.62 -14.31 24.73
C GLN A 84 -4.34 -15.32 25.62
N ARG A 85 -5.60 -15.67 25.28
CA ARG A 85 -6.42 -16.54 26.13
C ARG A 85 -6.06 -18.02 26.05
N HIS A 86 -5.56 -18.48 24.91
CA HIS A 86 -5.47 -19.91 24.60
C HIS A 86 -4.08 -20.38 24.17
N ASN A 87 -3.17 -19.47 23.83
CA ASN A 87 -1.83 -19.81 23.35
C ASN A 87 -0.73 -19.00 24.05
N GLY A 88 -0.96 -18.56 25.30
CA GLY A 88 0.04 -17.83 26.10
C GLY A 88 0.44 -16.46 25.54
N GLY A 89 -0.32 -15.91 24.59
CA GLY A 89 0.03 -14.70 23.85
C GLY A 89 0.87 -14.96 22.61
N ASP A 90 1.27 -16.21 22.34
CA ASP A 90 2.00 -16.57 21.14
C ASP A 90 1.03 -16.74 19.95
N PRO A 91 1.48 -16.46 18.71
CA PRO A 91 0.68 -16.74 17.52
C PRO A 91 0.36 -18.23 17.34
N PHE A 92 -0.81 -18.55 16.79
CA PHE A 92 -1.14 -19.94 16.45
C PHE A 92 -0.29 -20.42 15.25
N GLY A 93 0.44 -21.52 15.43
CA GLY A 93 1.10 -22.23 14.33
C GLY A 93 0.15 -23.20 13.60
N GLY A 94 0.53 -23.64 12.40
CA GLY A 94 -0.24 -24.65 11.65
C GLY A 94 -0.02 -24.60 10.15
N VAL A 95 -0.81 -25.40 9.42
CA VAL A 95 -0.89 -25.34 7.96
C VAL A 95 -2.13 -24.52 7.59
N ASP A 96 -1.97 -23.55 6.69
CA ASP A 96 -3.08 -22.79 6.11
C ASP A 96 -3.84 -23.65 5.08
N THR A 97 -4.58 -24.64 5.59
CA THR A 97 -5.50 -25.45 4.78
C THR A 97 -6.86 -24.77 4.72
N PRO A 98 -7.53 -24.76 3.54
CA PRO A 98 -8.87 -24.20 3.43
C PRO A 98 -9.80 -24.77 4.50
N LEU A 99 -10.49 -23.87 5.21
CA LEU A 99 -11.57 -24.28 6.10
C LEU A 99 -12.62 -25.01 5.28
N SER A 100 -13.28 -26.01 5.89
CA SER A 100 -14.48 -26.59 5.29
C SER A 100 -15.45 -25.46 4.96
N PRO A 101 -16.15 -25.50 3.80
CA PRO A 101 -17.08 -24.45 3.42
C PRO A 101 -18.01 -24.16 4.59
N GLY A 102 -18.00 -22.91 5.08
CA GLY A 102 -18.75 -22.54 6.27
C GLY A 102 -20.20 -22.99 6.11
N ARG A 103 -20.71 -23.80 7.06
CA ARG A 103 -22.15 -24.07 7.07
C ARG A 103 -22.87 -22.73 7.25
N PRO A 104 -23.96 -22.48 6.50
CA PRO A 104 -24.79 -21.31 6.73
C PRO A 104 -25.11 -21.21 8.23
N LEU A 105 -25.07 -20.00 8.79
CA LEU A 105 -25.62 -19.77 10.11
C LEU A 105 -27.08 -20.25 10.04
N ALA A 106 -27.41 -21.27 10.83
CA ALA A 106 -28.79 -21.73 10.91
C ALA A 106 -29.63 -20.57 11.49
N ASP A 107 -30.83 -20.37 10.93
CA ASP A 107 -31.80 -19.40 11.43
C ASP A 107 -32.21 -19.69 12.88
#